data_AF-A0A542M0X0-F1
#
_entry.id   AF-A0A542M0X0-F1
#
_cell.length_a   1.000
_cell.length_b   1.000
_cell.length_c   1.000
_cell.angle_alpha   90.00
_cell.angle_beta   90.00
_cell.angle_gamma   90.00
#
_symmetry.space_group_name_H-M   'P 1'
#
loop_
_entity.id
_entity.type
_entity.pdbx_description
1 polymer ?
#
loop_
_entity_poly.entity_id
_entity_poly.type
_entity_poly.pdbx_seq_one_letter_code
_entity_poly.pdbx_strand_id
1 'polypeptide(L)' 'MAKKEELDEETMALINWCIEVEKHLVAGGATQAQAQEHIEEHVEWFTDMFYDDLTPEQAAKEALA' A
#
# COMPACT_ATOMS: atom_id res chain seq x y z
N MET A 1 -16.04 -21.36 -10.51
CA MET A 1 -15.82 -20.86 -9.14
C MET A 1 -14.39 -21.19 -8.80
N ALA A 2 -13.49 -20.21 -8.91
CA ALA A 2 -12.08 -20.43 -8.65
C ALA A 2 -11.89 -20.87 -7.20
N LYS A 3 -11.00 -21.84 -6.98
CA LYS A 3 -10.56 -22.23 -5.64
C LYS A 3 -10.16 -20.98 -4.88
N LYS A 4 -10.43 -20.92 -3.57
CA LYS A 4 -9.76 -19.99 -2.65
C LYS A 4 -8.26 -20.26 -2.78
N GLU A 5 -7.58 -19.55 -3.66
CA GLU A 5 -6.14 -19.42 -3.63
C GLU A 5 -5.86 -18.55 -2.41
N GLU A 6 -5.37 -19.17 -1.34
CA GLU A 6 -4.76 -18.41 -0.25
C GLU A 6 -3.59 -17.66 -0.89
N LEU A 7 -3.63 -16.32 -0.83
CA LEU A 7 -2.50 -15.49 -1.22
C LEU A 7 -1.31 -15.93 -0.37
N ASP A 8 -0.13 -16.01 -0.97
CA ASP A 8 1.09 -16.31 -0.23
C ASP A 8 1.37 -15.25 0.85
N GLU A 9 2.21 -15.63 1.83
CA GLU A 9 2.51 -14.79 2.99
C GLU A 9 3.10 -13.44 2.61
N GLU A 10 3.87 -13.39 1.52
CA GLU A 10 4.51 -12.19 1.00
C GLU A 10 3.50 -11.22 0.37
N THR A 11 2.60 -11.74 -0.47
CA THR A 11 1.49 -10.96 -1.03
C THR A 11 0.58 -10.44 0.08
N MET A 12 0.30 -11.24 1.11
CA MET A 12 -0.44 -10.78 2.28
C MET A 12 0.32 -9.72 3.08
N ALA A 13 1.64 -9.82 3.19
CA ALA A 13 2.48 -8.82 3.84
C ALA A 13 2.43 -7.48 3.08
N LEU A 14 2.57 -7.50 1.76
CA LEU A 14 2.45 -6.32 0.91
C LEU A 14 1.07 -5.67 1.04
N ILE A 15 -0.02 -6.45 0.98
CA ILE A 15 -1.39 -5.93 1.14
C ILE A 15 -1.56 -5.25 2.50
N ASN A 16 -1.14 -5.90 3.59
CA ASN A 16 -1.24 -5.31 4.92
C ASN A 16 -0.37 -4.05 5.05
N TRP A 17 0.80 -4.04 4.43
CA TRP A 17 1.68 -2.88 4.38
C TRP A 17 1.02 -1.70 3.63
N CYS A 18 0.42 -1.94 2.47
CA CYS A 18 -0.33 -0.93 1.71
C CYS A 18 -1.54 -0.38 2.48
N ILE A 19 -2.22 -1.21 3.28
CA ILE A 19 -3.30 -0.76 4.18
C ILE A 19 -2.78 0.22 5.24
N GLU A 20 -1.57 0.01 5.77
CA GLU A 20 -0.96 0.97 6.68
C GLU A 20 -0.55 2.26 5.97
N VAL A 21 -0.05 2.20 4.73
CA VAL A 21 0.22 3.38 3.89
C VAL A 21 -1.06 4.19 3.70
N GLU A 22 -2.18 3.54 3.36
CA GLU A 22 -3.50 4.17 3.20
C GLU A 22 -3.88 4.99 4.44
N LYS A 23 -3.69 4.44 5.64
CA LYS A 23 -3.97 5.14 6.91
C LYS A 23 -3.12 6.40 7.07
N HIS A 24 -1.85 6.35 6.67
CA HIS A 24 -0.96 7.52 6.72
C HIS A 24 -1.35 8.58 5.68
N LEU A 25 -1.71 8.18 4.45
CA LEU A 25 -2.22 9.10 3.43
C LEU A 25 -3.51 9.79 3.88
N VAL A 26 -4.43 9.04 4.50
CA VAL A 26 -5.66 9.59 5.07
C VAL A 26 -5.37 10.54 6.23
N ALA A 27 -4.42 10.20 7.11
CA ALA A 27 -3.95 11.10 8.16
C ALA A 27 -3.29 12.38 7.59
N GLY A 28 -2.70 12.30 6.40
CA GLY A 28 -2.17 13.42 5.62
C GLY A 28 -3.23 14.28 4.93
N GLY A 29 -4.52 13.89 4.98
CA GLY A 29 -5.64 14.66 4.45
C GLY A 29 -6.28 14.10 3.18
N ALA A 30 -5.79 12.97 2.65
CA ALA A 30 -6.49 12.27 1.58
C ALA A 30 -7.81 11.66 2.09
N THR A 31 -8.81 11.55 1.21
CA THR A 31 -9.93 10.64 1.49
C THR A 31 -9.48 9.19 1.30
N GLN A 32 -10.22 8.27 1.90
CA GLN A 32 -9.95 6.83 1.73
C GLN A 32 -9.91 6.42 0.25
N ALA A 33 -10.88 6.90 -0.54
CA ALA A 33 -10.96 6.60 -1.96
C ALA A 33 -9.74 7.13 -2.73
N GLN A 34 -9.29 8.36 -2.43
CA GLN A 34 -8.08 8.92 -3.06
C GLN A 34 -6.82 8.16 -2.70
N ALA A 35 -6.69 7.72 -1.45
CA ALA A 35 -5.55 6.92 -1.02
C ALA A 35 -5.53 5.55 -1.72
N GLN A 36 -6.68 4.88 -1.83
CA GLN A 36 -6.79 3.60 -2.54
C GLN A 36 -6.54 3.76 -4.03
N GLU A 37 -7.15 4.74 -4.69
CA GLU A 37 -6.92 5.05 -6.11
C GLU A 37 -5.43 5.30 -6.36
N HIS A 38 -4.77 6.11 -5.52
CA HIS A 38 -3.35 6.38 -5.66
C HIS A 38 -2.48 5.12 -5.50
N ILE A 39 -2.77 4.27 -4.51
CA ILE A 39 -2.07 3.00 -4.28
C ILE A 39 -2.26 2.04 -5.46
N GLU A 40 -3.49 1.94 -5.99
CA GLU A 40 -3.80 1.09 -7.13
C GLU A 40 -3.12 1.58 -8.42
N GLU A 41 -3.12 2.90 -8.67
CA GLU A 41 -2.43 3.50 -9.82
C GLU A 41 -0.90 3.34 -9.76
N HIS A 42 -0.32 3.30 -8.56
CA HIS A 42 1.12 3.25 -8.33
C HIS A 42 1.56 1.94 -7.67
N VAL A 43 0.84 0.83 -7.93
CA VAL A 43 1.09 -0.46 -7.26
C VAL A 43 2.53 -0.96 -7.43
N GLU A 44 3.12 -0.78 -8.61
CA GLU A 44 4.51 -1.18 -8.87
C GLU A 44 5.50 -0.37 -8.00
N TRP A 45 5.25 0.93 -7.85
CA TRP A 45 6.09 1.81 -7.03
C TRP A 45 5.99 1.49 -5.54
N PHE A 46 4.78 1.23 -5.03
CA PHE A 46 4.59 0.78 -3.64
C PHE A 46 5.18 -0.61 -3.39
N THR A 47 5.15 -1.48 -4.41
CA THR A 47 5.78 -2.80 -4.34
C THR A 47 7.30 -2.67 -4.23
N ASP A 48 7.92 -1.80 -5.03
CA ASP A 48 9.36 -1.50 -4.91
C ASP A 48 9.72 -0.98 -3.51
N MET A 49 8.94 -0.05 -2.96
CA MET A 49 9.16 0.47 -1.59
C MET A 49 9.06 -0.60 -0.50
N PHE A 50 8.10 -1.52 -0.63
CA PHE A 50 7.97 -2.64 0.27
C PHE A 50 9.21 -3.54 0.23
N TYR A 51 9.73 -3.82 -0.98
CA TYR A 51 10.95 -4.61 -1.17
C TYR A 51 12.23 -3.88 -0.76
N ASP A 52 12.22 -2.55 -0.77
CA ASP A 52 13.29 -1.70 -0.26
C ASP A 52 13.25 -1.53 1.29
N ASP A 53 12.40 -2.31 1.99
CA ASP A 53 12.22 -2.28 3.45
C ASP A 53 11.78 -0.90 4.00
N LEU A 54 11.12 -0.07 3.19
CA LEU A 54 10.53 1.17 3.68
C LEU A 54 9.36 0.86 4.62
N THR A 55 9.25 1.66 5.68
CA THR A 55 8.06 1.62 6.52
C THR A 55 6.86 2.25 5.81
N PRO A 56 5.61 1.85 6.13
CA PRO A 56 4.42 2.47 5.54
C PRO A 56 4.36 4.00 5.71
N GLU A 57 4.85 4.51 6.84
CA GLU A 57 4.92 5.95 7.10
C GLU A 57 5.91 6.66 6.17
N GLN A 58 7.05 6.04 5.87
CA GLN A 58 8.04 6.59 4.94
C GLN A 58 7.49 6.63 3.51
N ALA A 59 6.91 5.53 3.04
CA ALA A 59 6.28 5.47 1.72
C ALA A 59 5.15 6.50 1.58
N ALA A 60 4.31 6.65 2.61
CA ALA A 60 3.27 7.68 2.60
C ALA A 60 3.84 9.12 2.57
N LYS A 61 4.98 9.38 3.22
CA LYS A 61 5.65 10.69 3.14
C LYS A 61 6.20 10.95 1.75
N GLU A 62 6.75 9.93 1.09
CA GLU A 62 7.23 10.05 -0.29
C GLU A 62 6.08 10.28 -1.27
N ALA A 63 4.92 9.65 -1.05
CA ALA A 63 3.72 9.85 -1.85
C ALA A 63 3.09 11.25 -1.70
N LEU A 64 3.36 11.92 -0.58
CA LEU A 64 2.86 13.27 -0.28
C LEU A 64 3.85 14.39 -0.65
N ALA A 65 5.09 14.05 -1.04
CA ALA A 65 6.16 15.00 -1.36
C ALA A 65 6.07 15.53 -2.80
#